data_AF-A0A7V1ICH6-F1
#
_entry.id   AF-A0A7V1ICH6-F1
#
_cell.length_a   1.000
_cell.length_b   1.000
_cell.length_c   1.000
_cell.angle_alpha   90.00
_cell.angle_beta   90.00
_cell.angle_gamma   90.00
#
_symmetry.space_group_name_H-M   'P 1'
#
loop_
_entity.id
_entity.type
_entity.pdbx_description
1 polymer ?
#
loop_
_entity_poly.entity_id
_entity_poly.type
_entity_poly.pdbx_seq_one_letter_code
_entity_poly.pdbx_strand_id
1 'polypeptide(L)'
;VYEAARLLGAFPGGRGILLGGAPGVPPASVGIVGAGVVGATAAETALNMGAHVILVDQRVAPLREAIRTFGRRLQTAIINQQNLEKMCKFVDVLIGAVLIEDYPTPHLIPRELVRSMRPHSVIVDVAIDQGGTVETSRPTTLSNPTFIEEGVIHYAVPNMPSSVPRTATRAFMHQVLPLVQEIVRRGPLEALRQHPYLASGLNLFEGKATRASLGHAFGVEWAPASEVLR
;
A
#
# COMPACT_ATOMS: atom_id res chain seq x y z
N VAL A 1 4.85 0.62 8.40
CA VAL A 1 6.12 0.72 9.16
C VAL A 1 5.91 0.56 10.66
N TYR A 2 5.01 1.32 11.31
CA TYR A 2 4.72 1.16 12.75
C TYR A 2 4.43 -0.29 13.16
N GLU A 3 3.49 -0.95 12.49
CA GLU A 3 3.17 -2.37 12.77
C GLU A 3 4.37 -3.28 12.53
N ALA A 4 5.14 -3.06 11.47
CA ALA A 4 6.35 -3.83 11.21
C ALA A 4 7.36 -3.71 12.36
N ALA A 5 7.60 -2.50 12.85
CA ALA A 5 8.52 -2.26 13.97
C ALA A 5 8.05 -2.96 15.25
N ARG A 6 6.74 -2.92 15.54
CA ARG A 6 6.14 -3.63 16.68
C ARG A 6 6.31 -5.15 16.54
N LEU A 7 5.98 -5.69 15.37
CA LEU A 7 6.00 -7.13 15.07
C LEU A 7 7.41 -7.71 14.98
N LEU A 8 8.40 -6.88 14.65
CA LEU A 8 9.79 -7.31 14.60
C LEU A 8 10.38 -7.57 15.99
N GLY A 9 9.76 -7.05 17.06
CA GLY A 9 10.13 -7.33 18.43
C GLY A 9 9.98 -8.81 18.81
N ALA A 10 10.67 -9.24 19.87
CA ALA A 10 10.61 -10.63 20.33
C ALA A 10 9.24 -11.01 20.94
N PHE A 11 8.55 -10.04 21.55
CA PHE A 11 7.30 -10.27 22.31
C PHE A 11 5.99 -10.26 21.50
N PRO A 12 6.03 -10.22 20.17
CA PRO A 12 5.01 -10.88 19.33
C PRO A 12 5.55 -12.07 18.50
N GLY A 13 6.75 -12.57 18.80
CA GLY A 13 7.37 -13.71 18.12
C GLY A 13 8.21 -13.37 16.88
N GLY A 14 8.51 -12.08 16.68
CA GLY A 14 9.43 -11.61 15.65
C GLY A 14 10.90 -11.81 16.01
N ARG A 15 11.79 -11.28 15.17
CA ARG A 15 13.24 -11.51 15.26
C ARG A 15 13.94 -10.88 16.48
N GLY A 16 13.26 -10.01 17.22
CA GLY A 16 13.87 -9.25 18.31
C GLY A 16 14.82 -8.16 17.82
N ILE A 17 14.59 -7.59 16.65
CA ILE A 17 15.46 -6.57 16.05
C ILE A 17 14.82 -5.19 16.23
N LEU A 18 15.62 -4.23 16.71
CA LEU A 18 15.23 -2.82 16.74
C LEU A 18 15.40 -2.22 15.34
N LEU A 19 14.35 -1.59 14.81
CA LEU A 19 14.32 -1.10 13.43
C LEU A 19 15.52 -0.19 13.08
N GLY A 20 15.87 0.73 13.98
CA GLY A 20 16.97 1.68 13.80
C GLY A 20 18.34 1.21 14.30
N GLY A 21 18.44 0.01 14.88
CA GLY A 21 19.67 -0.46 15.52
C GLY A 21 20.12 0.41 16.70
N ALA A 22 21.42 0.40 16.99
CA ALA A 22 22.05 1.20 18.03
C ALA A 22 23.52 1.45 17.66
N PRO A 23 24.26 2.37 18.31
CA PRO A 23 25.69 2.53 18.06
C PRO A 23 26.44 1.19 18.19
N GLY A 24 27.08 0.74 17.10
CA GLY A 24 27.76 -0.57 17.02
C GLY A 24 26.86 -1.77 16.71
N VAL A 25 25.54 -1.58 16.56
CA VAL A 25 24.56 -2.62 16.23
C VAL A 25 23.83 -2.25 14.94
N PRO A 26 23.85 -3.11 13.90
CA PRO A 26 23.23 -2.78 12.62
C PRO A 26 21.71 -2.60 12.75
N PRO A 27 21.10 -1.69 11.94
CA PRO A 27 19.65 -1.54 11.88
C PRO A 27 18.99 -2.72 11.16
N ALA A 28 17.67 -2.80 11.25
CA ALA A 28 16.89 -3.72 10.43
C ALA A 28 16.88 -3.29 8.95
N SER A 29 16.71 -4.27 8.06
CA SER A 29 16.53 -4.03 6.64
C SER A 29 15.05 -4.11 6.24
N VAL A 30 14.55 -3.08 5.55
CA VAL A 30 13.17 -2.94 5.10
C VAL A 30 13.13 -2.90 3.56
N GLY A 31 12.52 -3.92 2.96
CA GLY A 31 12.20 -3.96 1.53
C GLY A 31 10.79 -3.47 1.27
N ILE A 32 10.61 -2.62 0.25
CA ILE A 32 9.30 -2.04 -0.10
C ILE A 32 9.06 -2.28 -1.59
N VAL A 33 7.95 -2.94 -1.92
CA VAL A 33 7.53 -3.22 -3.30
C VAL A 33 6.44 -2.25 -3.70
N GLY A 34 6.74 -1.37 -4.66
CA GLY A 34 5.89 -0.26 -5.11
C GLY A 34 6.39 1.08 -4.56
N ALA A 35 6.65 2.03 -5.45
CA ALA A 35 7.11 3.40 -5.15
C ALA A 35 6.02 4.46 -5.40
N GLY A 36 4.74 4.06 -5.30
CA GLY A 36 3.62 4.99 -5.21
C GLY A 36 3.59 5.73 -3.86
N VAL A 37 2.48 6.43 -3.58
CA VAL A 37 2.33 7.22 -2.34
C VAL A 37 2.59 6.38 -1.09
N VAL A 38 1.96 5.21 -0.98
CA VAL A 38 2.14 4.28 0.17
C VAL A 38 3.61 3.89 0.34
N GLY A 39 4.27 3.49 -0.74
CA GLY A 39 5.65 3.05 -0.72
C GLY A 39 6.63 4.16 -0.38
N ALA A 40 6.45 5.35 -0.96
CA ALA A 40 7.29 6.52 -0.67
C ALA A 40 7.16 6.95 0.79
N THR A 41 5.94 7.03 1.34
CA THR A 41 5.71 7.34 2.76
C THR A 41 6.26 6.25 3.69
N ALA A 42 6.14 4.98 3.30
CA ALA A 42 6.75 3.88 4.04
C ALA A 42 8.29 3.97 4.04
N ALA A 43 8.90 4.30 2.90
CA ALA A 43 10.34 4.49 2.78
C ALA A 43 10.82 5.64 3.66
N GLU A 44 10.16 6.80 3.58
CA GLU A 44 10.45 7.96 4.42
C GLU A 44 10.39 7.62 5.91
N THR A 45 9.30 6.98 6.34
CA THR A 45 9.11 6.63 7.75
C THR A 45 10.19 5.65 8.23
N ALA A 46 10.48 4.61 7.45
CA ALA A 46 11.50 3.62 7.81
C ALA A 46 12.90 4.23 7.86
N LEU A 47 13.26 5.10 6.90
CA LEU A 47 14.52 5.84 6.90
C LEU A 47 14.65 6.74 8.12
N ASN A 48 13.58 7.47 8.48
CA ASN A 48 13.58 8.36 9.63
C ASN A 48 13.61 7.60 10.98
N MET A 49 13.26 6.32 10.97
CA MET A 49 13.45 5.42 12.11
C MET A 49 14.84 4.76 12.13
N GLY A 50 15.74 5.10 11.19
CA GLY A 50 17.12 4.60 11.14
C GLY A 50 17.29 3.26 10.42
N ALA A 51 16.25 2.75 9.75
CA ALA A 51 16.30 1.49 9.03
C ALA A 51 17.18 1.57 7.78
N HIS A 52 17.71 0.43 7.35
CA HIS A 52 18.22 0.26 5.99
C HIS A 52 17.04 0.00 5.04
N VAL A 53 16.87 0.82 4.00
CA VAL A 53 15.67 0.76 3.15
C VAL A 53 16.01 0.49 1.68
N ILE A 54 15.32 -0.49 1.10
CA ILE A 54 15.36 -0.84 -0.31
C ILE A 54 13.94 -0.64 -0.89
N LEU A 55 13.80 0.25 -1.86
CA LEU A 55 12.54 0.52 -2.56
C LEU A 55 12.60 -0.02 -3.99
N VAL A 56 11.64 -0.85 -4.38
CA VAL A 56 11.56 -1.40 -5.73
C VAL A 56 10.27 -1.01 -6.43
N ASP A 57 10.35 -0.69 -7.72
CA ASP A 57 9.19 -0.40 -8.58
C ASP A 57 9.48 -0.87 -10.00
N GLN A 58 8.45 -1.05 -10.82
CA GLN A 58 8.60 -1.36 -12.24
C GLN A 58 8.95 -0.11 -13.07
N ARG A 59 8.60 1.09 -12.58
CA ARG A 59 8.82 2.38 -13.24
C ARG A 59 10.03 3.07 -12.63
N VAL A 60 10.90 3.59 -13.50
CA VAL A 60 12.08 4.38 -13.08
C VAL A 60 11.70 5.75 -12.52
N ALA A 61 10.64 6.37 -13.04
CA ALA A 61 10.29 7.75 -12.66
C ALA A 61 9.99 7.93 -11.16
N PRO A 62 9.14 7.11 -10.51
CA PRO A 62 8.93 7.19 -9.06
C PRO A 62 10.20 6.92 -8.24
N LEU A 63 11.04 5.96 -8.67
CA LEU A 63 12.32 5.67 -8.01
C LEU A 63 13.28 6.87 -8.08
N ARG A 64 13.34 7.54 -9.24
CA ARG A 64 14.14 8.75 -9.41
C ARG A 64 13.67 9.86 -8.48
N GLU A 65 12.36 10.02 -8.32
CA GLU A 65 11.81 11.01 -7.40
C GLU A 65 12.15 10.67 -5.95
N ALA A 66 12.00 9.41 -5.54
CA ALA A 66 12.41 8.97 -4.22
C ALA A 66 13.91 9.22 -3.95
N ILE A 67 14.80 8.99 -4.94
CA ILE A 67 16.23 9.33 -4.81
C ILE A 67 16.43 10.84 -4.65
N ARG A 68 15.69 11.69 -5.38
CA ARG A 68 15.79 13.16 -5.22
C ARG A 68 15.40 13.59 -3.81
N THR A 69 14.36 12.99 -3.24
CA THR A 69 13.87 13.32 -1.90
C THR A 69 14.79 12.80 -0.79
N PHE A 70 15.21 11.53 -0.86
CA PHE A 70 15.89 10.86 0.26
C PHE A 70 17.41 10.76 0.09
N GLY A 71 17.92 11.08 -1.11
CA GLY A 71 19.31 10.99 -1.47
C GLY A 71 19.84 9.56 -1.42
N ARG A 72 21.14 9.42 -1.13
CA ARG A 72 21.84 8.13 -1.11
C ARG A 72 21.46 7.22 0.08
N ARG A 73 20.61 7.70 1.00
CA ARG A 73 20.12 6.89 2.13
C ARG A 73 19.16 5.79 1.67
N LEU A 74 18.46 6.01 0.56
CA LEU A 74 17.55 5.05 -0.03
C LEU A 74 18.25 4.24 -1.12
N GLN A 75 18.17 2.91 -1.04
CA GLN A 75 18.53 2.05 -2.15
C GLN A 75 17.30 1.82 -3.03
N THR A 76 17.49 1.82 -4.35
CA THR A 76 16.40 1.54 -5.28
C THR A 76 16.78 0.44 -6.25
N ALA A 77 15.82 -0.39 -6.66
CA ALA A 77 15.99 -1.34 -7.75
C ALA A 77 14.73 -1.45 -8.61
N ILE A 78 14.89 -1.91 -9.85
CA ILE A 78 13.74 -2.26 -10.70
C ILE A 78 13.21 -3.63 -10.29
N ILE A 79 11.89 -3.79 -10.33
CA ILE A 79 11.23 -5.08 -10.15
C ILE A 79 11.66 -6.04 -11.27
N ASN A 80 12.37 -7.08 -10.89
CA ASN A 80 12.63 -8.28 -11.69
C ASN A 80 12.92 -9.44 -10.72
N GLN A 81 12.88 -10.67 -11.22
CA GLN A 81 13.06 -11.87 -10.40
C GLN A 81 14.34 -11.83 -9.57
N GLN A 82 15.48 -11.51 -10.18
CA GLN A 82 16.77 -11.49 -9.50
C GLN A 82 16.83 -10.47 -8.34
N ASN A 83 16.25 -9.28 -8.53
CA ASN A 83 16.24 -8.24 -7.52
C ASN A 83 15.28 -8.59 -6.37
N LEU A 84 14.10 -9.16 -6.68
CA LEU A 84 13.16 -9.60 -5.66
C LEU A 84 13.73 -10.75 -4.83
N GLU A 85 14.38 -11.73 -5.45
CA GLU A 85 15.07 -12.82 -4.76
C GLU A 85 16.15 -12.31 -3.79
N LYS A 86 17.01 -11.41 -4.26
CA LYS A 86 18.07 -10.81 -3.43
C LYS A 86 17.47 -10.04 -2.26
N MET A 87 16.44 -9.25 -2.51
CA MET A 87 15.77 -8.45 -1.48
C MET A 87 15.11 -9.35 -0.42
N CYS A 88 14.29 -10.32 -0.83
CA CYS A 88 13.55 -11.18 0.10
C CYS A 88 14.48 -11.98 1.03
N LYS A 89 15.60 -12.50 0.51
CA LYS A 89 16.62 -13.20 1.32
C LYS A 89 17.32 -12.28 2.34
N PHE A 90 17.37 -10.99 2.06
CA PHE A 90 18.15 -10.03 2.82
C PHE A 90 17.35 -9.33 3.91
N VAL A 91 16.11 -8.93 3.62
CA VAL A 91 15.32 -8.03 4.47
C VAL A 91 14.72 -8.72 5.69
N ASP A 92 14.57 -7.96 6.77
CA ASP A 92 13.88 -8.38 7.99
C ASP A 92 12.39 -8.01 7.94
N VAL A 93 12.06 -6.98 7.15
CA VAL A 93 10.69 -6.52 6.89
C VAL A 93 10.47 -6.37 5.39
N LEU A 94 9.35 -6.86 4.89
CA LEU A 94 8.87 -6.64 3.53
C LEU A 94 7.53 -5.90 3.58
N ILE A 95 7.39 -4.81 2.81
CA ILE A 95 6.15 -4.04 2.69
C ILE A 95 5.64 -4.15 1.26
N GLY A 96 4.48 -4.79 1.08
CA GLY A 96 3.73 -4.80 -0.19
C GLY A 96 2.93 -3.52 -0.33
N ALA A 97 3.30 -2.65 -1.27
CA ALA A 97 2.72 -1.34 -1.51
C ALA A 97 2.35 -1.13 -2.99
N VAL A 98 2.05 -2.20 -3.71
CA VAL A 98 1.58 -2.15 -5.10
C VAL A 98 0.06 -2.10 -5.11
N LEU A 99 -0.48 -1.11 -5.81
CA LEU A 99 -1.92 -0.94 -6.02
C LEU A 99 -2.12 -0.71 -7.52
N ILE A 100 -3.03 -1.46 -8.14
CA ILE A 100 -3.44 -1.23 -9.52
C ILE A 100 -4.91 -0.81 -9.47
N GLU A 101 -5.20 0.38 -9.98
CA GLU A 101 -6.58 0.87 -10.01
C GLU A 101 -7.45 -0.07 -10.85
N ASP A 102 -8.66 -0.38 -10.38
CA ASP A 102 -9.66 -1.25 -11.02
C ASP A 102 -9.30 -2.73 -11.24
N TYR A 103 -8.07 -3.16 -10.94
CA TYR A 103 -7.64 -4.53 -11.15
C TYR A 103 -7.15 -5.17 -9.84
N PRO A 104 -7.28 -6.51 -9.69
CA PRO A 104 -6.66 -7.23 -8.58
C PRO A 104 -5.16 -6.94 -8.54
N THR A 105 -4.63 -6.81 -7.33
CA THR A 105 -3.18 -6.65 -7.14
C THR A 105 -2.47 -7.94 -7.58
N PRO A 106 -1.44 -7.86 -8.43
CA PRO A 106 -0.68 -9.03 -8.82
C PRO A 106 0.18 -9.53 -7.66
N HIS A 107 0.26 -10.84 -7.49
CA HIS A 107 1.21 -11.45 -6.57
C HIS A 107 2.63 -11.35 -7.15
N LEU A 108 3.37 -10.33 -6.73
CA LEU A 108 4.75 -10.11 -7.15
C LEU A 108 5.75 -10.90 -6.30
N ILE A 109 5.34 -11.30 -5.10
CA ILE A 109 6.15 -12.08 -4.17
C ILE A 109 5.52 -13.46 -4.07
N PRO A 110 5.97 -14.43 -4.89
CA PRO A 110 5.45 -15.79 -4.83
C PRO A 110 5.97 -16.52 -3.58
N ARG A 111 5.30 -17.63 -3.22
CA ARG A 111 5.55 -18.40 -1.99
C ARG A 111 7.01 -18.81 -1.81
N GLU A 112 7.71 -19.15 -2.89
CA GLU A 112 9.14 -19.49 -2.86
C GLU A 112 10.03 -18.34 -2.38
N LEU A 113 9.69 -17.09 -2.70
CA LEU A 113 10.43 -15.93 -2.20
C LEU A 113 10.18 -15.74 -0.71
N VAL A 114 8.95 -15.96 -0.25
CA VAL A 114 8.58 -15.90 1.17
C VAL A 114 9.36 -16.95 1.96
N ARG A 115 9.42 -18.19 1.47
CA ARG A 115 10.22 -19.27 2.07
C ARG A 115 11.72 -18.96 2.11
N SER A 116 12.22 -18.13 1.19
CA SER A 116 13.63 -17.71 1.17
C SER A 116 13.95 -16.62 2.19
N MET A 117 12.93 -15.99 2.78
CA MET A 117 13.13 -15.00 3.83
C MET A 117 13.66 -15.66 5.10
N ARG A 118 14.31 -14.84 5.93
CA ARG A 118 14.78 -15.30 7.24
C ARG A 118 13.58 -15.60 8.15
N PRO A 119 13.62 -16.68 8.95
CA PRO A 119 12.55 -16.98 9.90
C PRO A 119 12.26 -15.81 10.84
N HIS A 120 11.00 -15.67 11.21
CA HIS A 120 10.44 -14.62 12.05
C HIS A 120 10.53 -13.20 11.48
N SER A 121 10.96 -13.04 10.22
CA SER A 121 10.80 -11.77 9.48
C SER A 121 9.32 -11.40 9.35
N VAL A 122 9.05 -10.14 8.99
CA VAL A 122 7.69 -9.59 8.94
C VAL A 122 7.33 -9.17 7.51
N ILE A 123 6.14 -9.54 7.07
CA ILE A 123 5.49 -9.04 5.87
C ILE A 123 4.34 -8.14 6.29
N VAL A 124 4.26 -6.92 5.73
CA VAL A 124 3.10 -6.03 5.83
C VAL A 124 2.55 -5.84 4.44
N ASP A 125 1.40 -6.47 4.15
CA ASP A 125 0.77 -6.39 2.84
C ASP A 125 -0.33 -5.33 2.85
N VAL A 126 0.02 -4.10 2.43
CA VAL A 126 -0.92 -2.98 2.40
C VAL A 126 -1.93 -3.14 1.26
N ALA A 127 -1.59 -3.93 0.23
CA ALA A 127 -2.43 -4.18 -0.93
C ALA A 127 -3.47 -5.28 -0.69
N ILE A 128 -3.62 -5.76 0.54
CA ILE A 128 -4.53 -6.86 0.87
C ILE A 128 -6.00 -6.54 0.52
N ASP A 129 -6.39 -5.26 0.56
CA ASP A 129 -7.73 -4.79 0.16
C ASP A 129 -8.08 -5.14 -1.30
N GLN A 130 -7.08 -5.47 -2.14
CA GLN A 130 -7.23 -5.83 -3.56
C GLN A 130 -6.61 -7.20 -3.90
N GLY A 131 -6.37 -8.06 -2.90
CA GLY A 131 -5.83 -9.41 -3.09
C GLY A 131 -4.40 -9.62 -2.58
N GLY A 132 -3.63 -8.56 -2.35
CA GLY A 132 -2.29 -8.63 -1.75
C GLY A 132 -1.15 -8.77 -2.75
N THR A 133 -0.01 -8.14 -2.43
CA THR A 133 1.22 -8.22 -3.24
C THR A 133 1.94 -9.56 -3.06
N VAL A 134 1.69 -10.26 -1.94
CA VAL A 134 2.36 -11.51 -1.58
C VAL A 134 1.38 -12.68 -1.71
N GLU A 135 1.79 -13.75 -2.39
CA GLU A 135 0.94 -14.93 -2.65
C GLU A 135 0.46 -15.62 -1.36
N THR A 136 1.26 -15.61 -0.31
CA THR A 136 0.93 -16.21 1.00
C THR A 136 0.05 -15.32 1.87
N SER A 137 -0.22 -14.07 1.47
CA SER A 137 -1.08 -13.16 2.20
C SER A 137 -2.54 -13.62 2.14
N ARG A 138 -3.24 -13.47 3.26
CA ARG A 138 -4.70 -13.62 3.37
C ARG A 138 -5.24 -12.57 4.33
N PRO A 139 -6.43 -12.01 4.09
CA PRO A 139 -6.97 -10.96 4.96
C PRO A 139 -7.04 -11.40 6.42
N THR A 140 -6.58 -10.52 7.31
CA THR A 140 -6.68 -10.69 8.77
C THR A 140 -7.63 -9.65 9.37
N THR A 141 -7.69 -9.54 10.70
CA THR A 141 -8.58 -8.59 11.39
C THR A 141 -7.79 -7.80 12.42
N LEU A 142 -8.26 -6.63 12.85
CA LEU A 142 -7.59 -5.89 13.92
C LEU A 142 -7.44 -6.70 15.23
N SER A 143 -8.40 -7.57 15.53
CA SER A 143 -8.38 -8.44 16.72
C SER A 143 -7.42 -9.63 16.58
N ASN A 144 -7.21 -10.13 15.37
CA ASN A 144 -6.25 -11.18 15.07
C ASN A 144 -5.44 -10.76 13.85
N PRO A 145 -4.46 -9.85 14.02
CA PRO A 145 -3.86 -9.10 12.92
C PRO A 145 -2.80 -9.88 12.15
N THR A 146 -2.29 -10.96 12.73
CA THR A 146 -1.16 -11.70 12.18
C THR A 146 -1.38 -13.21 12.12
N PHE A 147 -0.67 -13.84 11.20
CA PHE A 147 -0.46 -15.28 11.14
C PHE A 147 0.97 -15.58 10.70
N ILE A 148 1.41 -16.83 10.84
CA ILE A 148 2.73 -17.28 10.38
C ILE A 148 2.52 -18.22 9.20
N GLU A 149 3.27 -18.00 8.13
CA GLU A 149 3.31 -18.86 6.95
C GLU A 149 4.76 -18.89 6.44
N GLU A 150 5.28 -20.07 6.07
CA GLU A 150 6.69 -20.27 5.67
C GLU A 150 7.71 -19.73 6.70
N GLY A 151 7.33 -19.68 7.99
CA GLY A 151 8.16 -19.13 9.07
C GLY A 151 8.20 -17.60 9.12
N VAL A 152 7.38 -16.90 8.33
CA VAL A 152 7.33 -15.44 8.23
C VAL A 152 6.01 -14.92 8.80
N ILE A 153 6.07 -13.87 9.62
CA ILE A 153 4.90 -13.23 10.21
C ILE A 153 4.24 -12.34 9.16
N HIS A 154 2.98 -12.61 8.86
CA HIS A 154 2.18 -11.81 7.94
C HIS A 154 1.26 -10.89 8.72
N TYR A 155 1.29 -9.60 8.39
CA TYR A 155 0.28 -8.61 8.76
C TYR A 155 -0.43 -8.18 7.48
N ALA A 156 -1.70 -8.55 7.38
CA ALA A 156 -2.52 -8.34 6.19
C ALA A 156 -3.93 -7.87 6.61
N VAL A 157 -3.96 -6.89 7.53
CA VAL A 157 -5.21 -6.29 8.00
C VAL A 157 -5.73 -5.33 6.95
N PRO A 158 -6.94 -5.55 6.38
CA PRO A 158 -7.56 -4.61 5.47
C PRO A 158 -7.94 -3.32 6.18
N ASN A 159 -8.12 -2.22 5.44
CA ASN A 159 -8.50 -0.93 6.02
C ASN A 159 -7.59 -0.51 7.21
N MET A 160 -6.26 -0.59 7.02
CA MET A 160 -5.27 -0.23 8.04
C MET A 160 -5.49 1.14 8.70
N PRO A 161 -5.95 2.22 8.00
CA PRO A 161 -6.18 3.52 8.62
C PRO A 161 -7.18 3.50 9.78
N SER A 162 -8.06 2.50 9.85
CA SER A 162 -9.03 2.33 10.93
C SER A 162 -8.39 2.14 12.32
N SER A 163 -7.12 1.71 12.40
CA SER A 163 -6.41 1.58 13.68
C SER A 163 -5.99 2.93 14.28
N VAL A 164 -6.00 4.01 13.48
CA VAL A 164 -5.63 5.38 13.89
C VAL A 164 -6.74 6.38 13.54
N PRO A 165 -7.98 6.17 14.02
CA PRO A 165 -9.18 6.81 13.47
C PRO A 165 -9.17 8.34 13.62
N ARG A 166 -8.56 8.87 14.68
CA ARG A 166 -8.44 10.33 14.88
C ARG A 166 -7.63 11.00 13.77
N THR A 167 -6.54 10.38 13.36
CA THR A 167 -5.66 10.89 12.29
C THR A 167 -6.31 10.63 10.94
N ALA A 168 -6.78 9.41 10.69
CA ALA A 168 -7.39 9.00 9.44
C ALA A 168 -8.62 9.86 9.09
N THR A 169 -9.53 10.07 10.06
CA THR A 169 -10.74 10.88 9.86
C THR A 169 -10.37 12.31 9.47
N ARG A 170 -9.41 12.93 10.17
CA ARG A 170 -9.01 14.31 9.87
C ARG A 170 -8.35 14.42 8.49
N ALA A 171 -7.43 13.51 8.17
CA ALA A 171 -6.76 13.49 6.87
C ALA A 171 -7.76 13.29 5.72
N PHE A 172 -8.71 12.37 5.88
CA PHE A 172 -9.77 12.13 4.91
C PHE A 172 -10.70 13.34 4.76
N MET A 173 -11.18 13.90 5.87
CA MET A 173 -12.10 15.03 5.85
C MET A 173 -11.49 16.29 5.26
N HIS A 174 -10.18 16.53 5.40
CA HIS A 174 -9.52 17.67 4.73
C HIS A 174 -9.61 17.60 3.19
N GLN A 175 -9.69 16.40 2.61
CA GLN A 175 -9.84 16.21 1.16
C GLN A 175 -11.31 16.20 0.74
N VAL A 176 -12.18 15.60 1.56
CA VAL A 176 -13.59 15.35 1.19
C VAL A 176 -14.51 16.53 1.52
N LEU A 177 -14.25 17.28 2.58
CA LEU A 177 -15.13 18.37 3.01
C LEU A 177 -15.39 19.43 1.92
N PRO A 178 -14.39 19.91 1.15
CA PRO A 178 -14.65 20.84 0.06
C PRO A 178 -15.60 20.29 -1.01
N LEU A 179 -15.49 18.99 -1.32
CA LEU A 179 -16.36 18.32 -2.29
C LEU A 179 -17.80 18.20 -1.78
N VAL A 180 -17.96 17.89 -0.49
CA VAL A 180 -19.28 17.84 0.16
C VAL A 180 -19.93 19.22 0.17
N GLN A 181 -19.16 20.27 0.47
CA GLN A 181 -19.65 21.66 0.43
C GLN A 181 -20.08 22.07 -0.98
N GLU A 182 -19.39 21.60 -2.02
CA GLU A 182 -19.78 21.83 -3.42
C GLU A 182 -21.15 21.22 -3.73
N ILE A 183 -21.36 19.96 -3.31
CA ILE A 183 -22.63 19.24 -3.46
C ILE A 183 -23.75 19.97 -2.72
N VAL A 184 -23.51 20.38 -1.47
CA VAL A 184 -24.52 21.07 -0.64
C VAL A 184 -24.92 22.41 -1.26
N ARG A 185 -23.96 23.17 -1.79
CA ARG A 185 -24.20 24.51 -2.34
C ARG A 185 -24.96 24.51 -3.66
N ARG A 186 -24.72 23.52 -4.52
CA ARG A 186 -25.24 23.50 -5.91
C ARG A 186 -26.32 22.44 -6.15
N GLY A 187 -26.46 21.50 -5.24
CA GLY A 187 -27.12 20.23 -5.51
C GLY A 187 -26.19 19.24 -6.22
N PRO A 188 -26.48 17.94 -6.12
CA PRO A 188 -25.57 16.88 -6.57
C PRO A 188 -25.31 16.89 -8.07
N LEU A 189 -26.35 17.05 -8.90
CA LEU A 189 -26.22 17.01 -10.35
C LEU A 189 -25.38 18.18 -10.89
N GLU A 190 -25.65 19.39 -10.40
CA GLU A 190 -24.92 20.58 -10.84
C GLU A 190 -23.47 20.57 -10.33
N ALA A 191 -23.23 20.08 -9.11
CA ALA A 191 -21.88 19.88 -8.61
C ALA A 191 -21.08 18.90 -9.47
N LEU A 192 -21.69 17.77 -9.87
CA LEU A 192 -21.07 16.81 -10.77
C LEU A 192 -20.77 17.42 -12.15
N ARG A 193 -21.71 18.19 -12.73
CA ARG A 193 -21.51 18.84 -14.04
C ARG A 193 -20.40 19.89 -14.03
N GLN A 194 -20.28 20.66 -12.96
CA GLN A 194 -19.33 21.78 -12.87
C GLN A 194 -17.96 21.41 -12.27
N HIS A 195 -17.83 20.25 -11.62
CA HIS A 195 -16.60 19.87 -10.92
C HIS A 195 -16.00 18.57 -11.50
N PRO A 196 -15.05 18.64 -12.46
CA PRO A 196 -14.51 17.46 -13.15
C PRO A 196 -13.94 16.39 -12.21
N TYR A 197 -13.29 16.80 -11.12
CA TYR A 197 -12.75 15.86 -10.12
C TYR A 197 -13.87 15.14 -9.33
N LEU A 198 -15.03 15.78 -9.16
CA LEU A 198 -16.18 15.14 -8.52
C LEU A 198 -16.85 14.19 -9.51
N ALA A 199 -16.99 14.62 -10.78
CA ALA A 199 -17.49 13.79 -11.87
C ALA A 199 -16.66 12.52 -12.08
N SER A 200 -15.33 12.59 -11.92
CA SER A 200 -14.46 11.40 -12.04
C SER A 200 -14.69 10.35 -10.95
N GLY A 201 -15.31 10.73 -9.83
CA GLY A 201 -15.70 9.81 -8.75
C GLY A 201 -17.12 9.22 -8.92
N LEU A 202 -17.87 9.65 -9.93
CA LEU A 202 -19.18 9.08 -10.23
C LEU A 202 -18.99 7.64 -10.69
N ASN A 203 -19.69 6.68 -10.07
CA ASN A 203 -19.67 5.25 -10.45
C ASN A 203 -20.96 4.79 -11.15
N LEU A 204 -22.10 5.29 -10.70
CA LEU A 204 -23.43 4.92 -11.19
C LEU A 204 -24.29 6.17 -11.35
N PHE A 205 -25.03 6.26 -12.46
CA PHE A 205 -26.01 7.32 -12.71
C PHE A 205 -27.20 6.73 -13.48
N GLU A 206 -28.41 6.88 -12.94
CA GLU A 206 -29.67 6.41 -13.56
C GLU A 206 -29.61 4.96 -14.09
N GLY A 207 -28.99 4.06 -13.31
CA GLY A 207 -28.86 2.64 -13.65
C GLY A 207 -27.71 2.30 -14.60
N LYS A 208 -26.94 3.28 -15.08
CA LYS A 208 -25.74 3.08 -15.93
C LYS A 208 -24.46 3.19 -15.12
N ALA A 209 -23.49 2.34 -15.43
CA ALA A 209 -22.12 2.50 -14.95
C ALA A 209 -21.40 3.62 -15.71
N THR A 210 -20.50 4.31 -15.02
CA THR A 210 -19.68 5.38 -15.63
C THR A 210 -18.26 4.97 -15.97
N ARG A 211 -17.86 3.78 -15.50
CA ARG A 211 -16.57 3.15 -15.77
C ARG A 211 -16.80 1.83 -16.51
N ALA A 212 -16.01 1.60 -17.55
CA ALA A 212 -16.04 0.34 -18.30
C ALA A 212 -15.74 -0.87 -17.41
N SER A 213 -14.80 -0.73 -16.47
CA SER A 213 -14.44 -1.75 -15.48
C SER A 213 -15.66 -2.19 -14.65
N LEU A 214 -16.46 -1.23 -14.18
CA LEU A 214 -17.69 -1.50 -13.43
C LEU A 214 -18.77 -2.14 -14.31
N GLY A 215 -18.96 -1.62 -15.53
CA GLY A 215 -19.90 -2.18 -16.51
C GLY A 215 -19.62 -3.65 -16.81
N HIS A 216 -18.36 -4.00 -17.07
CA HIS A 216 -17.95 -5.38 -17.32
C HIS A 216 -18.06 -6.27 -16.07
N ALA A 217 -17.66 -5.76 -14.89
CA ALA A 217 -17.69 -6.54 -13.66
C ALA A 217 -19.11 -6.94 -13.22
N PHE A 218 -20.09 -6.05 -13.45
CA PHE A 218 -21.48 -6.26 -13.02
C PHE A 218 -22.45 -6.59 -14.18
N GLY A 219 -21.98 -6.64 -15.43
CA GLY A 219 -22.80 -6.94 -16.59
C GLY A 219 -23.85 -5.87 -16.90
N VAL A 220 -23.54 -4.59 -16.65
CA VAL A 220 -24.45 -3.45 -16.86
C VAL A 220 -23.97 -2.54 -17.98
N GLU A 221 -24.90 -1.82 -18.62
CA GLU A 221 -24.54 -0.78 -19.59
C GLU A 221 -23.64 0.27 -18.95
N TRP A 222 -22.66 0.76 -19.71
CA TRP A 222 -21.76 1.81 -19.26
C TRP A 222 -21.61 2.91 -20.30
N ALA A 223 -21.48 4.15 -19.82
CA ALA A 223 -21.16 5.32 -20.63
C ALA A 223 -20.35 6.32 -19.79
N PRO A 224 -19.37 7.06 -20.35
CA PRO A 224 -18.56 7.99 -19.58
C PRO A 224 -19.38 9.00 -18.78
N ALA A 225 -18.86 9.44 -17.64
CA ALA A 225 -19.51 10.45 -16.79
C ALA A 225 -19.92 11.72 -17.58
N SER A 226 -19.11 12.14 -18.55
CA SER A 226 -19.38 13.30 -19.42
C SER A 226 -20.55 13.12 -20.40
N GLU A 227 -20.98 11.89 -20.63
CA GLU A 227 -22.13 11.56 -21.49
C GLU A 227 -23.41 11.45 -20.66
N VAL A 228 -23.36 10.74 -19.52
CA VAL A 228 -24.54 10.55 -18.65
C VAL A 228 -24.94 11.81 -17.89
N LEU A 229 -24.01 12.75 -17.70
CA LEU A 229 -24.27 14.04 -17.02
C LEU A 229 -24.71 15.16 -17.97
N ARG A 230 -24.97 14.88 -19.25
CA ARG A 230 -25.46 15.91 -20.19
C ARG A 230 -26.84 16.46 -19.83
#